data_AF-A0AA44SJ42-F1
#
_entry.id   AF-A0AA44SJ42-F1
#
_cell.length_a   1.000
_cell.length_b   1.000
_cell.length_c   1.000
_cell.angle_alpha   90.00
_cell.angle_beta   90.00
_cell.angle_gamma   90.00
#
_symmetry.space_group_name_H-M   'P 1'
#
loop_
_entity.id
_entity.type
_entity.pdbx_description
1 polymer ?
#
loop_
_entity_poly.entity_id
_entity_poly.type
_entity_poly.pdbx_seq_one_letter_code
_entity_poly.pdbx_strand_id
1 'polypeptide(L)'
;MSVCDIPPVRLTFSWRAMNAKECYLAICAAVRFGFDTRETLLAALPQFSVNRLIVALDTLIAAEMAYINMGRLTIDNDMLIIEALAAGHPLDLPLEMQQLKRTPPLLNAILLSLGIKNPAGSLVLLKSRVEEIKDDL
;
A
#
# COMPACT_ATOMS: atom_id res chain seq x y z
N MET A 1 -35.71 -1.01 19.86
CA MET A 1 -34.30 -1.43 19.96
C MET A 1 -33.51 -0.43 19.13
N SER A 2 -32.82 0.50 19.81
CA SER A 2 -32.10 1.60 19.16
C SER A 2 -30.98 1.05 18.29
N VAL A 3 -30.93 1.50 17.04
CA VAL A 3 -29.75 1.40 16.19
C VAL A 3 -28.69 2.25 16.89
N CYS A 4 -27.62 1.64 17.38
CA CYS A 4 -26.51 2.40 17.94
C CYS A 4 -25.95 3.29 16.83
N ASP A 5 -26.12 4.61 16.97
CA ASP A 5 -25.39 5.63 16.21
C ASP A 5 -23.91 5.55 16.60
N ILE A 6 -23.21 4.52 16.09
CA ILE A 6 -21.75 4.46 16.17
C ILE A 6 -21.26 5.45 15.13
N PRO A 7 -20.61 6.56 15.53
CA PRO A 7 -20.12 7.53 14.57
C PRO A 7 -19.12 6.83 13.65
N PRO A 8 -19.37 6.83 12.33
CA PRO A 8 -18.54 6.08 11.42
C PRO A 8 -17.13 6.66 11.41
N VAL A 9 -16.15 5.79 11.26
CA VAL A 9 -14.75 6.17 11.22
C VAL A 9 -14.25 6.08 9.81
N ARG A 10 -13.57 7.14 9.36
CA ARG A 10 -12.91 7.21 8.07
C ARG A 10 -11.48 6.71 8.19
N LEU A 11 -11.20 5.58 7.54
CA LEU A 11 -9.87 5.02 7.38
C LEU A 11 -9.30 5.43 6.02
N THR A 12 -8.14 6.09 6.02
CA THR A 12 -7.42 6.47 4.80
C THR A 12 -6.02 5.88 4.82
N PHE A 13 -5.48 5.59 3.63
CA PHE A 13 -4.12 5.10 3.48
C PHE A 13 -3.31 6.08 2.65
N SER A 14 -2.03 6.18 2.98
CA SER A 14 -1.06 6.98 2.24
C SER A 14 0.27 6.26 2.19
N TRP A 15 1.09 6.56 1.19
CA TRP A 15 2.46 6.06 1.14
C TRP A 15 3.25 6.53 2.36
N ARG A 16 3.89 5.60 3.05
CA ARG A 16 4.72 5.90 4.23
C ARG A 16 5.93 6.75 3.84
N ALA A 17 6.57 6.41 2.72
CA ALA A 17 7.70 7.15 2.15
C ALA A 17 7.25 7.92 0.90
N MET A 18 6.77 9.15 1.08
CA MET A 18 6.28 10.00 -0.04
C MET A 18 7.33 10.25 -1.11
N ASN A 19 8.60 10.36 -0.74
CA ASN A 19 9.73 10.54 -1.67
C ASN A 19 10.07 9.28 -2.48
N ALA A 20 9.62 8.11 -2.04
CA ALA A 20 9.87 6.83 -2.71
C ALA A 20 8.65 6.34 -3.52
N LYS A 21 7.46 6.92 -3.27
CA LYS A 21 6.19 6.64 -3.99
C LYS A 21 6.40 6.52 -5.50
N GLU A 22 6.98 7.54 -6.11
CA GLU A 22 7.12 7.59 -7.58
C GLU A 22 8.00 6.45 -8.10
N CYS A 23 9.03 6.07 -7.36
CA CYS A 23 9.87 4.93 -7.71
C CYS A 23 9.10 3.62 -7.58
N TYR A 24 8.31 3.42 -6.53
CA TYR A 24 7.48 2.22 -6.37
C TYR A 24 6.51 2.05 -7.55
N LEU A 25 5.77 3.12 -7.88
CA LEU A 25 4.80 3.12 -8.97
C LEU A 25 5.47 2.87 -10.31
N ALA A 26 6.61 3.52 -10.57
CA ALA A 26 7.34 3.38 -11.82
C ALA A 26 7.92 1.96 -11.99
N ILE A 27 8.48 1.37 -10.93
CA ILE A 27 8.96 -0.03 -10.96
C ILE A 27 7.78 -0.97 -11.24
N CYS A 28 6.66 -0.82 -10.54
CA CYS A 28 5.49 -1.66 -10.75
C CYS A 28 4.96 -1.57 -12.18
N ALA A 29 4.84 -0.35 -12.72
CA ALA A 29 4.43 -0.14 -14.09
C ALA A 29 5.41 -0.76 -15.09
N ALA A 30 6.72 -0.52 -14.93
CA ALA A 30 7.75 -1.05 -15.83
C ALA A 30 7.71 -2.59 -15.89
N VAL A 31 7.62 -3.26 -14.74
CA VAL A 31 7.51 -4.73 -14.70
C VAL A 31 6.24 -5.23 -15.37
N ARG A 32 5.09 -4.55 -15.16
CA ARG A 32 3.81 -4.90 -15.85
C ARG A 32 3.91 -4.76 -17.37
N PHE A 33 4.75 -3.87 -17.88
CA PHE A 33 5.05 -3.74 -19.32
C PHE A 33 6.14 -4.71 -19.83
N GLY A 34 6.68 -5.58 -18.96
CA GLY A 34 7.68 -6.59 -19.33
C GLY A 34 9.13 -6.12 -19.19
N PHE A 35 9.38 -4.97 -18.57
CA PHE A 35 10.74 -4.53 -18.21
C PHE A 35 11.13 -5.15 -16.85
N ASP A 36 11.33 -6.46 -16.85
CA ASP A 36 11.50 -7.29 -15.65
C ASP A 36 12.96 -7.67 -15.36
N THR A 37 13.93 -7.27 -16.19
CA THR A 37 15.35 -7.49 -15.92
C THR A 37 16.02 -6.20 -15.46
N ARG A 38 17.20 -6.31 -14.84
CA ARG A 38 17.97 -5.14 -14.40
C ARG A 38 18.21 -4.15 -15.55
N GLU A 39 18.67 -4.65 -16.70
CA GLU A 39 19.03 -3.83 -17.84
C GLU A 39 17.80 -3.16 -18.45
N THR A 40 16.71 -3.92 -18.61
CA THR A 40 15.46 -3.42 -19.20
C THR A 40 14.77 -2.42 -18.27
N LEU A 41 14.78 -2.67 -16.95
CA LEU A 41 14.24 -1.75 -15.95
C LEU A 41 15.01 -0.43 -15.90
N LEU A 42 16.35 -0.48 -15.90
CA LEU A 42 17.18 0.73 -15.92
C LEU A 42 17.02 1.52 -17.21
N ALA A 43 16.87 0.85 -18.35
CA ALA A 43 16.62 1.49 -19.64
C ALA A 43 15.22 2.13 -19.69
N ALA A 44 14.21 1.52 -19.07
CA ALA A 44 12.84 2.02 -19.03
C ALA A 44 12.65 3.20 -18.06
N LEU A 45 13.52 3.35 -17.06
CA LEU A 45 13.39 4.32 -15.97
C LEU A 45 14.59 5.31 -15.87
N PRO A 46 15.01 5.97 -16.96
CA PRO A 46 16.21 6.83 -16.98
C PRO A 46 16.07 8.09 -16.10
N GLN A 47 14.84 8.48 -15.74
CA GLN A 47 14.56 9.64 -14.91
C GLN A 47 14.93 9.44 -13.43
N PHE A 48 15.12 8.19 -12.99
CA PHE A 48 15.51 7.88 -11.62
C PHE A 48 16.99 7.51 -11.55
N SER A 49 17.67 7.93 -10.48
CA SER A 49 19.02 7.44 -10.23
C SER A 49 18.99 5.96 -9.85
N VAL A 50 20.05 5.23 -10.23
CA VAL A 50 20.20 3.80 -9.91
C VAL A 50 20.04 3.56 -8.40
N ASN A 51 20.62 4.42 -7.56
CA ASN A 51 20.50 4.31 -6.10
C ASN A 51 19.04 4.45 -5.63
N ARG A 52 18.25 5.35 -6.21
CA ARG A 52 16.82 5.49 -5.84
C ARG A 52 16.03 4.24 -6.23
N LEU A 53 16.31 3.68 -7.39
CA LEU A 53 15.67 2.44 -7.84
C LEU A 53 16.04 1.26 -6.94
N ILE A 54 17.31 1.11 -6.55
CA ILE A 54 17.77 0.06 -5.64
C ILE A 54 17.08 0.17 -4.28
N VAL A 55 17.09 1.36 -3.66
CA VAL A 55 16.44 1.56 -2.35
C VAL A 55 14.93 1.28 -2.43
N ALA A 56 14.28 1.69 -3.52
CA ALA A 56 12.87 1.41 -3.72
C ALA A 56 12.61 -0.09 -3.88
N LEU A 57 13.45 -0.79 -4.65
CA LEU A 57 13.37 -2.22 -4.87
C LEU A 57 13.60 -3.01 -3.59
N ASP A 58 14.61 -2.66 -2.80
CA ASP A 58 14.89 -3.26 -1.50
C ASP A 58 13.70 -3.11 -0.56
N THR A 59 13.03 -1.96 -0.58
CA THR A 59 11.82 -1.75 0.22
C THR A 59 10.67 -2.63 -0.25
N LEU A 60 10.45 -2.76 -1.57
CA LEU A 60 9.41 -3.62 -2.12
C LEU A 60 9.68 -5.10 -1.80
N ILE A 61 10.94 -5.55 -1.88
CA ILE A 61 11.33 -6.91 -1.54
C ILE A 61 11.17 -7.17 -0.05
N ALA A 62 11.60 -6.24 0.82
CA ALA A 62 11.43 -6.35 2.27
C ALA A 62 9.95 -6.35 2.70
N ALA A 63 9.09 -5.69 1.93
CA ALA A 63 7.64 -5.72 2.10
C ALA A 63 6.98 -6.95 1.46
N GLU A 64 7.75 -7.85 0.83
CA GLU A 64 7.26 -8.99 0.06
C GLU A 64 6.24 -8.57 -1.03
N MET A 65 6.48 -7.42 -1.66
CA MET A 65 5.67 -6.88 -2.76
C MET A 65 6.39 -7.02 -4.11
N ALA A 66 7.66 -7.40 -4.07
CA ALA A 66 8.46 -7.70 -5.24
C ALA A 66 9.38 -8.89 -4.96
N TYR A 67 9.66 -9.69 -5.98
CA TYR A 67 10.47 -10.89 -5.88
C TYR A 67 11.41 -11.00 -7.08
N ILE A 68 12.63 -11.46 -6.85
CA ILE A 68 13.60 -11.72 -7.91
C ILE A 68 13.76 -13.23 -8.05
N ASN A 69 13.36 -13.77 -9.21
CA ASN A 69 13.46 -15.18 -9.54
C ASN A 69 14.24 -15.35 -10.84
N MET A 70 15.36 -16.07 -10.80
CA MET A 70 16.22 -16.32 -11.97
C MET A 70 16.59 -15.04 -12.75
N GLY A 71 16.83 -13.92 -12.05
CA GLY A 71 17.18 -12.63 -12.66
C GLY A 71 16.00 -11.84 -13.23
N ARG A 72 14.77 -12.32 -13.07
CA ARG A 72 13.54 -11.60 -13.41
C ARG A 72 12.85 -11.07 -12.15
N LEU A 73 12.44 -9.82 -12.21
CA LEU A 73 11.68 -9.12 -11.20
C LEU A 73 10.19 -9.35 -11.44
N THR A 74 9.50 -9.88 -10.43
CA THR A 74 8.04 -10.05 -10.42
C THR A 74 7.44 -9.21 -9.30
N ILE A 75 6.29 -8.60 -9.56
CA ILE A 75 5.54 -7.79 -8.59
C ILE A 75 4.34 -8.57 -8.07
N ASP A 76 4.09 -8.51 -6.77
CA ASP A 76 2.91 -9.15 -6.19
C ASP A 76 1.61 -8.44 -6.62
N ASN A 77 0.54 -9.20 -6.77
CA ASN A 77 -0.77 -8.66 -7.17
C ASN A 77 -1.38 -7.75 -6.10
N ASP A 78 -1.01 -7.92 -4.83
CA ASP A 78 -1.40 -7.05 -3.72
C ASP A 78 -1.03 -5.57 -4.01
N MET A 79 0.00 -5.31 -4.82
CA MET A 79 0.39 -3.95 -5.20
C MET A 79 -0.71 -3.18 -5.92
N LEU A 80 -1.61 -3.84 -6.67
CA LEU A 80 -2.74 -3.14 -7.29
C LEU A 80 -3.70 -2.56 -6.25
N ILE A 81 -3.96 -3.31 -5.19
CA ILE A 81 -4.84 -2.89 -4.09
C ILE A 81 -4.13 -1.81 -3.26
N ILE A 82 -2.84 -1.99 -2.99
CA ILE A 82 -2.01 -1.01 -2.26
C ILE A 82 -2.00 0.34 -3.00
N GLU A 83 -1.80 0.32 -4.32
CA GLU A 83 -1.83 1.52 -5.17
C GLU A 83 -3.18 2.24 -5.08
N ALA A 84 -4.28 1.49 -5.14
CA ALA A 84 -5.64 2.03 -5.01
C ALA A 84 -5.91 2.62 -3.62
N LEU A 85 -5.54 1.91 -2.55
CA LEU A 85 -5.70 2.40 -1.19
C LEU A 85 -4.90 3.69 -0.97
N ALA A 86 -3.67 3.74 -1.48
CA ALA A 86 -2.79 4.89 -1.36
C ALA A 86 -3.17 6.08 -2.26
N ALA A 87 -4.06 5.87 -3.25
CA ALA A 87 -4.64 6.95 -4.06
C ALA A 87 -5.60 7.84 -3.24
N GLY A 88 -5.91 7.45 -2.00
CA GLY A 88 -6.68 8.25 -1.06
C GLY A 88 -8.17 7.94 -1.08
N HIS A 89 -8.57 6.74 -1.50
CA HIS A 89 -9.95 6.29 -1.35
C HIS A 89 -10.24 6.02 0.14
N PRO A 90 -11.08 6.84 0.80
CA PRO A 90 -11.44 6.61 2.18
C PRO A 90 -12.33 5.37 2.29
N LEU A 91 -12.14 4.60 3.37
CA LEU A 91 -13.03 3.53 3.79
C LEU A 91 -13.79 4.01 5.02
N ASP A 92 -15.10 4.19 4.86
CA ASP A 92 -15.97 4.54 5.98
C ASP A 92 -16.43 3.23 6.65
N LEU A 93 -16.01 3.04 7.90
CA LEU A 93 -16.21 1.82 8.66
C LEU A 93 -17.18 2.09 9.83
N PRO A 94 -18.17 1.21 10.07
CA PRO A 94 -19.08 1.33 11.21
C PRO A 94 -18.39 0.85 12.51
N LEU A 95 -17.30 1.50 12.89
CA LEU A 95 -16.45 1.14 14.04
C LEU A 95 -16.11 2.38 14.86
N GLU A 96 -15.91 2.21 16.17
CA GLU A 96 -15.43 3.30 17.03
C GLU A 96 -13.92 3.52 16.86
N MET A 97 -13.46 4.78 16.95
CA MET A 97 -12.06 5.16 16.73
C MET A 97 -11.08 4.40 17.65
N GLN A 98 -11.52 4.11 18.88
CA GLN A 98 -10.71 3.41 19.88
C GLN A 98 -10.46 1.94 19.52
N GLN A 99 -11.40 1.30 18.82
CA GLN A 99 -11.28 -0.11 18.41
C GLN A 99 -10.21 -0.27 17.32
N LEU A 100 -10.17 0.66 16.36
CA LEU A 100 -9.20 0.58 15.26
C LEU A 100 -7.78 0.98 15.70
N LYS A 101 -7.64 1.99 16.57
CA LYS A 101 -6.32 2.44 17.07
C LYS A 101 -5.65 1.46 18.04
N ARG A 102 -6.43 0.72 18.82
CA ARG A 102 -5.90 -0.19 19.86
C ARG A 102 -5.69 -1.62 19.37
N THR A 103 -6.15 -1.95 18.17
CA THR A 103 -6.16 -3.35 17.69
C THR A 103 -5.47 -3.46 16.33
N PRO A 104 -4.12 -3.58 16.30
CA PRO A 104 -3.39 -3.95 15.08
C PRO A 104 -3.95 -5.19 14.35
N PRO A 105 -4.48 -6.22 15.04
CA PRO A 105 -5.16 -7.33 14.39
C PRO A 105 -6.39 -6.93 13.56
N LEU A 106 -7.10 -5.87 13.95
CA LEU A 106 -8.30 -5.42 13.24
C LEU A 106 -7.94 -4.77 11.90
N LEU A 107 -6.86 -3.99 11.86
CA LEU A 107 -6.36 -3.42 10.60
C LEU A 107 -5.90 -4.52 9.64
N ASN A 108 -5.23 -5.55 10.14
CA ASN A 108 -4.85 -6.70 9.33
C ASN A 108 -6.07 -7.45 8.79
N ALA A 109 -7.12 -7.63 9.61
CA ALA A 109 -8.36 -8.26 9.19
C ALA A 109 -9.08 -7.46 8.09
N ILE A 110 -9.07 -6.13 8.18
CA ILE A 110 -9.60 -5.24 7.14
C ILE A 110 -8.80 -5.38 5.84
N LEU A 111 -7.47 -5.40 5.90
CA LEU A 111 -6.64 -5.56 4.70
C LEU A 111 -6.84 -6.94 4.05
N LEU A 112 -6.97 -8.00 4.85
CA LEU A 112 -7.32 -9.33 4.36
C LEU A 112 -8.70 -9.35 3.68
N SER A 113 -9.71 -8.69 4.25
CA SER A 113 -11.05 -8.64 3.66
C SER A 113 -11.11 -7.80 2.38
N LEU A 114 -10.17 -6.86 2.20
CA LEU A 114 -9.97 -6.12 0.95
C LEU A 114 -9.24 -6.93 -0.13
N GLY A 115 -8.79 -8.15 0.20
CA GLY A 115 -8.12 -9.06 -0.73
C GLY A 115 -6.59 -9.00 -0.72
N ILE A 116 -5.98 -8.22 0.18
CA ILE A 116 -4.51 -8.20 0.37
C ILE A 116 -4.10 -9.47 1.10
N LYS A 117 -3.24 -10.28 0.49
CA LYS A 117 -2.73 -11.53 1.06
C LYS A 117 -1.67 -11.31 2.12
N ASN A 118 -0.84 -10.27 1.96
CA ASN A 118 0.17 -9.88 2.95
C ASN A 118 -0.10 -8.48 3.55
N PRO A 119 -0.99 -8.39 4.56
CA PRO A 119 -1.25 -7.15 5.28
C PRO A 119 -0.01 -6.52 5.91
N ALA A 120 0.87 -7.33 6.50
CA ALA A 120 2.05 -6.83 7.19
C ALA A 120 3.00 -6.12 6.22
N GLY A 121 3.26 -6.74 5.06
CA GLY A 121 4.02 -6.13 3.97
C GLY A 121 3.38 -4.84 3.46
N SER A 122 2.06 -4.84 3.25
CA SER A 122 1.34 -3.64 2.81
C SER A 122 1.49 -2.47 3.79
N LEU A 123 1.51 -2.74 5.10
CA LEU A 123 1.69 -1.75 6.15
C LEU A 123 3.15 -1.25 6.30
N VAL A 124 4.13 -1.93 5.70
CA VAL A 124 5.49 -1.37 5.53
C VAL A 124 5.46 -0.22 4.53
N LEU A 125 4.71 -0.38 3.43
CA LEU A 125 4.59 0.63 2.37
C LEU A 125 3.58 1.73 2.71
N LEU A 126 2.52 1.39 3.44
CA LEU A 126 1.43 2.29 3.76
C LEU A 126 1.47 2.80 5.19
N LYS A 127 0.85 3.96 5.38
CA LYS A 127 0.49 4.53 6.66
C LYS A 127 -1.01 4.76 6.67
N SER A 128 -1.69 4.13 7.63
CA SER A 128 -3.10 4.34 7.89
C SER A 128 -3.32 5.62 8.71
N ARG A 129 -4.38 6.35 8.38
CA ARG A 129 -4.91 7.45 9.19
C ARG A 129 -6.39 7.18 9.48
N VAL A 130 -6.78 7.47 10.71
CA VAL A 130 -8.12 7.22 11.24
C VAL A 130 -8.71 8.55 11.67
N GLU A 131 -9.84 8.93 11.12
CA GLU A 131 -10.57 10.17 11.41
C GLU A 131 -12.01 9.84 11.82
N GLU A 132 -12.56 10.53 12.82
CA GLU A 132 -13.98 10.40 13.17
C GLU A 132 -14.81 11.23 12.18
N ILE A 133 -15.86 10.64 11.62
CA ILE A 133 -16.84 11.40 10.85
C ILE A 133 -17.77 12.04 11.87
N LYS A 134 -17.58 13.35 12.07
CA LYS A 134 -18.57 14.16 12.77
C LYS A 134 -19.63 14.54 11.76
N ASP A 135 -20.88 14.15 12.02
CA ASP A 135 -22.01 14.78 11.36
C ASP A 135 -22.04 16.25 11.80
N ASP A 136 -21.50 17.13 10.96
CA ASP A 136 -21.71 18.57 11.09
C ASP A 136 -23.15 18.84 10.62
N LEU A 137 -24.05 18.93 11.61
CA LEU A 137 -25.42 19.42 11.49
C LEU A 137 -25.44 20.95 11.29
#